data_AF-A0A966SIV0-F1
#
_entry.id   AF-A0A966SIV0-F1
#
_cell.length_a   1.000
_cell.length_b   1.000
_cell.length_c   1.000
_cell.angle_alpha   90.00
_cell.angle_beta   90.00
_cell.angle_gamma   90.00
#
_symmetry.space_group_name_H-M   'P 1'
#
loop_
_entity.id
_entity.type
_entity.pdbx_description
1 polymer ?
#
loop_
_entity_poly.entity_id
_entity_poly.type
_entity_poly.pdbx_seq_one_letter_code
_entity_poly.pdbx_strand_id
1 'polypeptide(L)'
;MSPSAPNPRALWAQALRQRSVWLRAVRLGLSVGCLQAVVNQGDHWFSGAVDRAVVIKSIVSPLIGFTLVLVSAAETWVHGTASLETEN
;
A
#
# COMPACT_ATOMS: atom_id res chain seq x y z
N MET A 1 27.77 -27.11 -2.62
CA MET A 1 27.68 -25.65 -2.44
C MET A 1 26.24 -25.37 -2.05
N SER A 2 25.97 -25.12 -0.76
CA SER A 2 24.58 -24.86 -0.33
C SER A 2 24.12 -23.55 -0.99
N PRO A 3 22.89 -23.48 -1.52
CA PRO A 3 22.35 -22.21 -1.99
C PRO A 3 22.42 -21.21 -0.84
N SER A 4 23.09 -20.09 -1.07
CA SER A 4 23.11 -18.98 -0.12
C SER A 4 21.67 -18.50 0.06
N ALA A 5 21.18 -18.52 1.30
CA ALA A 5 19.83 -18.04 1.60
C ALA A 5 19.59 -16.64 1.00
N PRO A 6 18.45 -16.39 0.35
CA PRO A 6 18.20 -15.14 -0.33
C PRO A 6 18.23 -13.97 0.67
N ASN A 7 18.93 -12.89 0.31
CA ASN A 7 19.06 -11.72 1.17
C ASN A 7 17.70 -11.00 1.26
N PRO A 8 17.03 -10.97 2.44
CA PRO A 8 15.68 -10.44 2.57
C PRO A 8 15.59 -8.96 2.18
N ARG A 9 16.64 -8.17 2.44
CA ARG A 9 16.68 -6.75 2.05
C ARG A 9 16.70 -6.58 0.54
N ALA A 10 17.39 -7.47 -0.17
CA ALA A 10 17.46 -7.44 -1.63
C ALA A 10 16.10 -7.80 -2.25
N LEU A 11 15.40 -8.79 -1.71
CA LEU A 11 14.04 -9.17 -2.14
C LEU A 11 13.04 -8.03 -1.94
N TRP A 12 13.06 -7.37 -0.78
CA TRP A 12 12.20 -6.21 -0.53
C TRP A 12 12.52 -5.04 -1.47
N ALA A 13 13.79 -4.75 -1.71
CA ALA A 13 14.21 -3.72 -2.67
C ALA A 13 13.74 -4.05 -4.10
N GLN A 14 13.75 -5.32 -4.49
CA GLN A 14 13.22 -5.76 -5.78
C GLN A 14 11.69 -5.66 -5.83
N ALA A 15 10.98 -6.08 -4.77
CA ALA A 15 9.53 -5.98 -4.67
C ALA A 15 9.06 -4.53 -4.86
N LEU A 16 9.73 -3.58 -4.19
CA LEU A 16 9.45 -2.15 -4.31
C LEU A 16 9.88 -1.53 -5.65
N ARG A 17 10.63 -2.25 -6.49
CA ARG A 17 10.89 -1.84 -7.88
C ARG A 17 9.82 -2.34 -8.85
N GLN A 18 8.96 -3.27 -8.43
CA GLN A 18 7.94 -3.84 -9.30
C GLN A 18 6.77 -2.89 -9.53
N ARG A 19 6.52 -2.55 -10.79
CA ARG A 19 5.38 -1.70 -11.18
C ARG A 19 4.04 -2.26 -10.72
N SER A 20 3.87 -3.58 -10.73
CA SER A 20 2.63 -4.24 -10.31
C SER A 20 2.31 -4.01 -8.82
N VAL A 21 3.33 -3.94 -7.96
CA VAL A 21 3.20 -3.63 -6.52
C VAL A 21 2.67 -2.21 -6.33
N TRP A 22 3.27 -1.23 -7.00
CA TRP A 22 2.80 0.16 -6.96
C TRP A 22 1.41 0.35 -7.58
N LEU A 23 1.12 -0.30 -8.71
CA LEU A 23 -0.21 -0.21 -9.34
C LEU A 23 -1.30 -0.77 -8.44
N ARG A 24 -1.05 -1.87 -7.71
CA ARG A 24 -1.99 -2.39 -6.72
C ARG A 24 -2.19 -1.41 -5.56
N ALA A 25 -1.11 -0.85 -5.02
CA ALA A 25 -1.16 0.14 -3.95
C ALA A 25 -1.96 1.39 -4.34
N VAL A 26 -1.70 1.93 -5.53
CA VAL A 26 -2.43 3.10 -6.07
C VAL A 26 -3.90 2.75 -6.30
N ARG A 27 -4.20 1.65 -7.01
CA ARG A 27 -5.59 1.33 -7.38
C ARG A 27 -6.46 0.95 -6.20
N LEU A 28 -5.96 0.14 -5.26
CA LEU A 28 -6.78 -0.33 -4.15
C LEU A 28 -6.63 0.59 -2.94
N GLY A 29 -5.39 0.90 -2.57
CA GLY A 29 -5.09 1.66 -1.35
C GLY A 29 -5.60 3.10 -1.41
N LEU A 30 -5.39 3.82 -2.53
CA LEU A 30 -5.94 5.16 -2.67
C LEU A 30 -7.46 5.14 -2.88
N SER A 31 -8.01 4.21 -3.67
CA SER A 31 -9.47 4.17 -3.88
C SER A 31 -10.24 3.92 -2.58
N VAL A 32 -9.79 2.93 -1.78
CA VAL A 32 -10.41 2.62 -0.48
C VAL A 32 -10.19 3.76 0.50
N GLY A 33 -8.98 4.30 0.61
CA GLY A 33 -8.72 5.38 1.56
C GLY A 33 -9.40 6.71 1.17
N CYS A 34 -9.59 7.00 -0.12
CA CYS A 34 -10.43 8.09 -0.60
C CYS A 34 -11.90 7.85 -0.27
N LEU A 35 -12.43 6.65 -0.54
CA LEU A 35 -13.80 6.30 -0.17
C LEU A 35 -14.03 6.48 1.34
N GLN A 36 -13.09 6.04 2.17
CA GLN A 36 -13.15 6.22 3.61
C GLN A 36 -13.14 7.71 4.00
N ALA A 37 -12.32 8.54 3.34
CA ALA A 37 -12.34 9.98 3.55
C ALA A 37 -13.69 10.59 3.16
N VAL A 38 -14.30 10.18 2.04
CA VAL A 38 -15.64 10.69 1.65
C VAL A 38 -16.71 10.27 2.67
N VAL A 39 -16.73 9.00 3.07
CA VAL A 39 -17.76 8.47 3.99
C VAL A 39 -17.63 9.08 5.39
N ASN A 40 -16.42 9.23 5.91
CA ASN A 40 -16.19 9.65 7.29
C ASN A 40 -16.41 11.16 7.54
N GLN A 41 -16.44 11.98 6.50
CA GLN A 41 -16.51 13.45 6.64
C GLN A 41 -17.25 14.15 5.49
N GLY A 42 -18.04 13.40 4.71
CA GLY A 42 -18.88 13.96 3.65
C GLY A 42 -19.84 15.02 4.20
N ASP A 43 -20.41 14.78 5.37
CA ASP A 43 -21.33 15.73 6.03
C ASP A 43 -20.67 17.08 6.35
N HIS A 44 -19.37 17.08 6.69
CA HIS A 44 -18.61 18.31 6.89
C HIS A 44 -18.39 19.08 5.58
N TRP A 45 -18.20 18.37 4.47
CA TRP A 45 -18.10 19.00 3.15
C TRP A 45 -19.44 19.56 2.68
N PHE A 46 -20.53 18.83 2.86
CA PHE A 46 -21.88 19.27 2.50
C PHE A 46 -22.36 20.47 3.34
N SER A 47 -21.90 20.59 4.59
CA SER A 47 -22.17 21.75 5.45
C SER A 47 -21.23 22.94 5.23
N GLY A 48 -20.24 22.83 4.34
CA GLY A 48 -19.25 23.88 4.07
C GLY A 48 -18.22 24.10 5.19
N ALA A 49 -18.19 23.23 6.20
CA ALA A 49 -17.29 23.32 7.35
C ALA A 49 -15.94 22.68 7.03
N VAL A 50 -15.09 23.40 6.28
CA VAL A 50 -13.71 22.97 5.99
C VAL A 50 -12.79 23.36 7.15
N ASP A 51 -12.71 22.50 8.15
CA ASP A 51 -11.76 22.63 9.26
C ASP A 51 -10.40 21.98 8.90
N ARG A 52 -9.32 22.42 9.56
CA ARG A 52 -7.98 21.85 9.44
C ARG A 52 -7.97 20.35 9.73
N ALA A 53 -8.79 19.89 10.67
CA ALA A 53 -8.95 18.47 10.97
C ALA A 53 -9.53 17.68 9.78
N VAL A 54 -10.47 18.27 9.04
CA VAL A 54 -11.09 17.67 7.85
C VAL A 54 -10.05 17.54 6.73
N VAL A 55 -9.21 18.56 6.51
CA VAL A 55 -8.13 18.53 5.51
C VAL A 55 -7.09 17.45 5.85
N ILE A 56 -6.64 17.38 7.10
CA ILE A 56 -5.65 16.37 7.52
C ILE A 56 -6.20 14.96 7.29
N LYS A 57 -7.43 14.68 7.71
CA LYS A 57 -8.05 13.36 7.52
C LYS A 57 -8.23 13.00 6.04
N SER A 58 -8.58 13.97 5.18
CA SER A 58 -8.68 13.76 3.73
C SER A 58 -7.39 13.31 3.06
N ILE A 59 -6.23 13.67 3.63
CA ILE A 59 -4.92 13.31 3.08
C ILE A 59 -4.40 12.03 3.75
N VAL A 60 -4.49 11.96 5.08
CA VAL A 60 -3.91 10.87 5.86
C VAL A 60 -4.63 9.55 5.61
N SER A 61 -5.96 9.53 5.50
CA SER A 61 -6.71 8.28 5.26
C SER A 61 -6.36 7.59 3.94
N PRO A 62 -6.30 8.29 2.78
CA PRO A 62 -5.75 7.72 1.54
C PRO A 62 -4.32 7.21 1.67
N LEU A 63 -3.44 7.95 2.35
CA LEU A 63 -2.03 7.55 2.51
C LEU A 63 -1.86 6.30 3.38
N ILE A 64 -2.67 6.14 4.42
CA ILE A 64 -2.71 4.92 5.24
C ILE A 64 -3.15 3.74 4.36
N GLY A 65 -4.27 3.87 3.64
CA GLY A 65 -4.76 2.83 2.74
C GLY A 65 -3.73 2.45 1.68
N PHE A 66 -3.10 3.44 1.07
CA PHE A 66 -1.99 3.24 0.12
C PHE A 66 -0.83 2.46 0.75
N THR A 67 -0.37 2.86 1.93
CA THR A 67 0.80 2.25 2.59
C THR A 67 0.53 0.79 2.96
N LEU A 68 -0.65 0.50 3.50
CA LEU A 68 -1.04 -0.88 3.85
C LEU A 68 -1.08 -1.80 2.63
N VAL A 69 -1.68 -1.33 1.53
CA VAL A 69 -1.72 -2.12 0.29
C VAL A 69 -0.34 -2.24 -0.34
N LEU A 70 0.51 -1.20 -0.27
CA LEU A 70 1.90 -1.27 -0.76
C LEU A 70 2.70 -2.34 -0.03
N VAL A 71 2.65 -2.34 1.30
CA VAL A 71 3.35 -3.33 2.13
C VAL A 71 2.82 -4.74 1.85
N SER A 72 1.49 -4.92 1.83
CA SER A 72 0.87 -6.22 1.54
C SER A 72 1.23 -6.74 0.13
N ALA A 73 1.20 -5.87 -0.87
CA ALA A 73 1.57 -6.25 -2.24
C ALA A 73 3.06 -6.59 -2.37
N ALA A 74 3.93 -5.86 -1.67
CA ALA A 74 5.37 -6.15 -1.62
C ALA A 74 5.64 -7.47 -0.90
N GLU A 75 5.00 -7.72 0.24
CA GLU A 75 5.11 -8.97 1.00
C GLU A 75 4.63 -10.17 0.20
N THR A 76 3.52 -10.02 -0.54
CA THR A 76 3.01 -11.07 -1.45
C THR A 76 4.02 -11.40 -2.54
N TRP A 77 4.69 -10.38 -3.08
CA TRP A 77 5.73 -10.58 -4.09
C TRP A 77 6.95 -11.30 -3.49
N VAL A 78 7.43 -10.86 -2.33
CA VAL A 78 8.58 -11.46 -1.64
C VAL A 78 8.34 -12.94 -1.33
N HIS A 79 7.17 -13.28 -0.77
CA HIS A 79 6.83 -14.68 -0.48
C HIS A 79 6.74 -15.53 -1.75
N GLY A 80 6.11 -15.01 -2.81
CA GLY A 80 6.00 -15.73 -4.07
C GLY A 80 7.35 -15.98 -4.76
N THR A 81 8.29 -15.04 -4.68
CA THR A 81 9.63 -15.23 -5.22
C THR A 81 10.44 -16.22 -4.38
N ALA A 82 10.39 -16.11 -3.05
CA ALA A 82 11.11 -17.03 -2.17
C ALA A 82 10.64 -18.50 -2.34
N SER A 83 9.33 -18.74 -2.53
CA SER A 83 8.81 -20.08 -2.75
C SER A 83 9.30 -20.71 -4.07
N LEU A 84 9.45 -19.92 -5.13
CA LEU A 84 9.94 -20.40 -6.43
C LEU A 84 11.44 -20.76 -6.40
N GLU A 85 12.22 -20.11 -5.55
CA GLU A 85 13.64 -20.43 -5.34
C GLU A 85 13.84 -21.69 -4.50
N THR A 86 12.88 -22.04 -3.61
CA THR A 86 12.96 -23.27 -2.82
C THR A 86 12.51 -24.52 -3.56
N GLU A 87 11.74 -24.37 -4.65
CA GLU A 87 11.20 -25.48 -5.44
C GLU A 87 12.10 -25.89 -6.64
N ASN A 88 13.12 -25.08 -6.96
CA ASN A 88 14.15 -25.35 -7.98
C ASN A 88 15.48 -25.79 -7.36
#